data_AF-A0A7Y9L1B8-F1
#
_entry.id   AF-A0A7Y9L1B8-F1
#
_cell.length_a   1.000
_cell.length_b   1.000
_cell.length_c   1.000
_cell.angle_alpha   90.00
_cell.angle_beta   90.00
_cell.angle_gamma   90.00
#
_symmetry.space_group_name_H-M   'P 1'
#
loop_
_entity.id
_entity.type
_entity.pdbx_description
1 polymer ?
#
loop_
_entity_poly.entity_id
_entity_poly.type
_entity_poly.pdbx_seq_one_letter_code
_entity_poly.pdbx_strand_id
1 'polypeptide(L)'
;MLSKKLAAFYAAALLALGLSSGTASAQCPIAQWTGGVPNINQLHIFCGEIAGNGDPKGYHSKVYLPPTNVVAFTGPAAPVANGIYTSQVYFNNLTDKFSTFFPDSCNQAQILASVRYAFANPIALPGAGTVGWGVGPSAPAAPGGLYCRGTNGNPFNIRLGILANGNINTAFPN
;
A
#
# COMPACT_ATOMS: atom_id res chain seq x y z
N MET A 1 34.33 18.98 73.81
CA MET A 1 34.57 19.18 72.36
C MET A 1 33.80 18.13 71.57
N LEU A 2 32.99 18.60 70.62
CA LEU A 2 32.34 17.93 69.48
C LEU A 2 31.50 16.64 69.66
N SER A 3 30.19 16.88 69.74
CA SER A 3 29.09 16.12 69.11
C SER A 3 29.40 15.71 67.66
N LYS A 4 28.89 14.54 67.22
CA LYS A 4 27.92 14.44 66.10
C LYS A 4 27.50 12.99 65.77
N LYS A 5 26.18 12.83 65.65
CA LYS A 5 25.42 11.69 65.13
C LYS A 5 25.72 11.46 63.63
N LEU A 6 25.86 10.22 63.18
CA LEU A 6 25.63 9.83 61.77
C LEU A 6 24.84 8.50 61.80
N ALA A 7 23.53 8.49 61.62
CA ALA A 7 22.77 8.64 60.36
C ALA A 7 22.97 7.43 59.42
N ALA A 8 22.01 6.51 59.49
CA ALA A 8 21.83 5.41 58.56
C ALA A 8 21.50 5.94 57.16
N PHE A 9 22.22 5.48 56.15
CA PHE A 9 21.85 5.68 54.74
C PHE A 9 21.47 4.33 54.14
N TYR A 10 20.17 4.08 54.05
CA TYR A 10 19.61 3.05 53.17
C TYR A 10 19.79 3.52 51.72
N ALA A 11 20.70 2.89 50.99
CA ALA A 11 20.78 3.05 49.54
C ALA A 11 19.71 2.15 48.90
N ALA A 12 18.52 2.70 48.64
CA ALA A 12 17.55 2.08 47.76
C ALA A 12 18.01 2.27 46.31
N ALA A 13 18.65 1.26 45.73
CA ALA A 13 18.96 1.23 44.32
C ALA A 13 17.64 1.06 43.52
N LEU A 14 17.11 2.18 43.01
CA LEU A 14 16.03 2.16 42.02
C LEU A 14 16.58 1.58 40.71
N LEU A 15 16.26 0.32 40.46
CA LEU A 15 16.47 -0.34 39.18
C LEU A 15 15.49 0.26 38.16
N ALA A 16 15.95 1.25 37.39
CA ALA A 16 15.21 1.77 36.25
C ALA A 16 15.19 0.70 35.15
N LEU A 17 14.16 -0.15 35.15
CA LEU A 17 13.81 -0.96 33.99
C LEU A 17 13.42 -0.01 32.86
N GLY A 18 14.34 0.17 31.91
CA GLY A 18 14.08 0.85 30.64
C GLY A 18 13.01 0.08 29.87
N LEU A 19 11.76 0.53 29.96
CA LEU A 19 10.71 0.13 29.03
C LEU A 19 11.09 0.64 27.64
N SER A 20 11.61 -0.28 26.83
CA SER A 20 11.79 -0.08 25.39
C SER A 20 10.43 -0.24 24.72
N SER A 21 9.55 0.74 24.90
CA SER A 21 8.26 0.77 24.21
C SER A 21 8.47 1.31 22.81
N GLY A 22 8.59 0.40 21.84
CA GLY A 22 8.66 0.77 20.44
C GLY A 22 8.85 -0.47 19.57
N THR A 23 7.80 -1.25 19.36
CA THR A 23 7.73 -2.09 18.17
C THR A 23 7.75 -1.14 16.98
N ALA A 24 8.91 -1.02 16.32
CA ALA A 24 8.92 -0.43 14.99
C ALA A 24 7.91 -1.24 14.15
N SER A 25 6.84 -0.59 13.71
CA SER A 25 6.00 -1.11 12.63
C SER A 25 6.96 -1.61 11.56
N ALA A 26 6.87 -2.89 11.18
CA ALA A 26 7.72 -3.40 10.12
C ALA A 26 7.38 -2.60 8.87
N GLN A 27 8.24 -1.64 8.57
CA GLN A 27 8.04 -0.71 7.49
C GLN A 27 8.15 -1.51 6.19
N CYS A 28 7.19 -1.32 5.31
CA CYS A 28 7.17 -2.02 4.01
C CYS A 28 8.53 -1.89 3.31
N PRO A 29 9.13 -2.98 2.79
CA PRO A 29 10.53 -3.01 2.37
C PRO A 29 10.78 -2.36 1.00
N ILE A 30 10.01 -1.32 0.63
CA ILE A 30 10.10 -0.63 -0.65
C ILE A 30 10.05 0.88 -0.47
N ALA A 31 10.70 1.60 -1.37
CA ALA A 31 10.59 3.05 -1.45
C ALA A 31 9.17 3.49 -1.82
N GLN A 32 8.76 4.66 -1.30
CA GLN A 32 7.43 5.17 -1.61
C GLN A 32 7.21 5.44 -3.07
N TRP A 33 8.16 6.09 -3.74
CA TRP A 33 8.04 6.38 -5.15
C TRP A 33 8.93 5.42 -5.93
N THR A 34 8.43 4.94 -7.07
CA THR A 34 9.30 4.37 -8.10
C THR A 34 10.26 5.42 -8.63
N GLY A 35 11.26 5.00 -9.40
CA GLY A 35 11.92 5.87 -10.37
C GLY A 35 11.19 5.86 -11.73
N GLY A 36 11.43 6.89 -12.53
CA GLY A 36 10.94 7.00 -13.92
C GLY A 36 9.77 7.98 -14.09
N VAL A 37 9.19 8.02 -15.29
CA VAL A 37 8.09 8.94 -15.63
C VAL A 37 6.86 8.14 -16.09
N PRO A 38 5.70 8.27 -15.43
CA PRO A 38 5.48 9.00 -14.16
C PRO A 38 6.09 8.28 -12.95
N ASN A 39 6.41 8.96 -11.84
CA ASN A 39 6.68 8.22 -10.60
C ASN A 39 5.37 7.63 -10.05
N ILE A 40 5.45 6.46 -9.42
CA ILE A 40 4.29 5.72 -8.89
C ILE A 40 4.44 5.55 -7.39
N ASN A 41 3.43 5.90 -6.62
CA ASN A 41 3.38 5.67 -5.17
C ASN A 41 3.13 4.18 -4.88
N GLN A 42 4.21 3.47 -4.59
CA GLN A 42 4.21 2.05 -4.30
C GLN A 42 3.61 1.73 -2.94
N LEU A 43 3.78 2.59 -1.92
CA LEU A 43 3.20 2.30 -0.60
C LEU A 43 1.68 2.24 -0.67
N HIS A 44 1.08 3.09 -1.51
CA HIS A 44 -0.36 3.09 -1.73
C HIS A 44 -0.85 1.79 -2.37
N ILE A 45 -0.11 1.25 -3.33
CA ILE A 45 -0.53 0.04 -4.05
C ILE A 45 -0.26 -1.21 -3.21
N PHE A 46 0.87 -1.26 -2.49
CA PHE A 46 1.39 -2.52 -1.95
C PHE A 46 1.51 -2.60 -0.43
N CYS A 47 1.43 -1.48 0.29
CA CYS A 47 1.88 -1.44 1.69
C CYS A 47 0.84 -0.91 2.68
N GLY A 48 -0.34 -0.51 2.23
CA GLY A 48 -1.32 0.09 3.13
C GLY A 48 -0.97 1.52 3.51
N GLU A 49 -0.70 2.41 2.55
CA GLU A 49 -0.37 3.80 2.88
C GLU A 49 -1.43 4.41 3.82
N ILE A 50 -0.97 5.05 4.90
CA ILE A 50 -1.80 5.83 5.85
C ILE A 50 -1.35 7.29 5.72
N ALA A 51 -2.29 8.21 5.58
CA ALA A 51 -1.96 9.63 5.54
C ALA A 51 -1.49 10.16 6.90
N GLY A 52 -0.87 11.34 6.91
CA GLY A 52 -0.49 12.02 8.15
C GLY A 52 -1.66 12.33 9.11
N ASN A 53 -2.90 12.32 8.64
CA ASN A 53 -4.10 12.46 9.46
C ASN A 53 -4.65 11.12 10.00
N GLY A 54 -4.02 10.00 9.69
CA GLY A 54 -4.45 8.66 10.10
C GLY A 54 -5.37 7.95 9.11
N ASP A 55 -5.80 8.58 8.02
CA ASP A 55 -6.72 7.92 7.08
C ASP A 55 -6.01 6.89 6.20
N PRO A 56 -6.59 5.69 6.02
CA PRO A 56 -6.08 4.70 5.08
C PRO A 56 -6.26 5.19 3.63
N LYS A 57 -5.18 5.10 2.86
CA LYS A 57 -5.13 5.53 1.46
C LYS A 57 -5.36 4.38 0.50
N GLY A 58 -4.65 3.26 0.62
CA GLY A 58 -4.93 2.09 -0.21
C GLY A 58 -4.02 0.90 0.06
N TYR A 59 -4.44 -0.25 -0.44
CA TYR A 59 -3.72 -1.52 -0.47
C TYR A 59 -4.40 -2.41 -1.51
N HIS A 60 -3.76 -2.58 -2.66
CA HIS A 60 -4.37 -3.13 -3.87
C HIS A 60 -3.66 -4.38 -4.41
N SER A 61 -2.65 -4.88 -3.69
CA SER A 61 -1.94 -6.09 -4.07
C SER A 61 -1.29 -6.73 -2.84
N LYS A 62 -1.37 -8.07 -2.77
CA LYS A 62 -0.74 -8.88 -1.72
C LYS A 62 0.71 -9.25 -2.00
N VAL A 63 1.36 -8.62 -2.98
CA VAL A 63 2.79 -8.89 -3.28
C VAL A 63 3.65 -8.71 -2.02
N TYR A 64 3.34 -7.71 -1.20
CA TYR A 64 3.90 -7.57 0.14
C TYR A 64 2.84 -7.92 1.17
N LEU A 65 3.03 -9.06 1.84
CA LEU A 65 2.17 -9.48 2.93
C LEU A 65 2.54 -8.74 4.23
N PRO A 66 1.61 -8.67 5.19
CA PRO A 66 1.92 -8.20 6.54
C PRO A 66 3.15 -8.88 7.16
N PRO A 67 3.91 -8.19 8.03
CA PRO A 67 3.60 -6.87 8.57
C PRO A 67 3.95 -5.73 7.61
N THR A 68 2.92 -4.96 7.25
CA THR A 68 2.95 -3.63 6.64
C THR A 68 2.05 -2.74 7.52
N ASN A 69 1.53 -1.63 7.01
CA ASN A 69 0.45 -0.93 7.71
C ASN A 69 -0.86 -1.73 7.73
N VAL A 70 -0.95 -2.82 6.95
CA VAL A 70 -2.07 -3.76 6.95
C VAL A 70 -1.81 -4.86 7.97
N VAL A 71 -2.80 -5.13 8.83
CA VAL A 71 -2.75 -6.21 9.84
C VAL A 71 -3.65 -7.37 9.49
N ALA A 72 -4.72 -7.12 8.73
CA ALA A 72 -5.62 -8.15 8.24
C ALA A 72 -6.36 -7.66 7.00
N PHE A 73 -6.93 -8.60 6.26
CA PHE A 73 -7.94 -8.34 5.26
C PHE A 73 -8.89 -9.52 5.27
N THR A 74 -10.18 -9.28 5.09
CA THR A 74 -11.13 -10.39 4.95
C THR A 74 -10.85 -11.10 3.63
N GLY A 75 -11.02 -12.43 3.58
CA GLY A 75 -10.98 -13.18 2.30
C GLY A 75 -11.87 -12.49 1.26
N PRO A 76 -11.63 -12.68 -0.06
CA PRO A 76 -12.21 -11.84 -1.11
C PRO A 76 -13.70 -11.63 -0.87
N ALA A 77 -14.08 -10.37 -0.56
CA ALA A 77 -15.45 -9.99 -0.21
C ALA A 77 -16.39 -10.30 -1.38
N ALA A 78 -15.89 -10.16 -2.62
CA ALA A 78 -16.46 -10.75 -3.82
C ALA A 78 -15.38 -10.88 -4.92
N PRO A 79 -15.35 -11.98 -5.68
CA PRO A 79 -14.65 -11.99 -6.97
C PRO A 79 -15.34 -10.98 -7.90
N VAL A 80 -14.54 -10.10 -8.51
CA VAL A 80 -15.05 -9.16 -9.53
C VAL A 80 -15.04 -9.88 -10.88
N ALA A 81 -13.85 -10.22 -11.38
CA ALA A 81 -13.64 -11.04 -12.56
C ALA A 81 -12.15 -11.35 -12.74
N ASN A 82 -11.81 -12.46 -13.41
CA ASN A 82 -10.45 -12.72 -13.93
C ASN A 82 -9.32 -12.59 -12.89
N GLY A 83 -9.56 -13.03 -11.64
CA GLY A 83 -8.59 -12.93 -10.54
C GLY A 83 -8.58 -11.59 -9.80
N ILE A 84 -9.33 -10.60 -10.27
CA ILE A 84 -9.60 -9.35 -9.54
C ILE A 84 -10.67 -9.63 -8.49
N TYR A 85 -10.47 -9.13 -7.28
CA TYR A 85 -11.41 -9.25 -6.18
C TYR A 85 -11.38 -8.00 -5.32
N THR A 86 -12.39 -7.84 -4.47
CA THR A 86 -12.42 -6.78 -3.47
C THR A 86 -12.24 -7.35 -2.06
N SER A 87 -11.78 -6.54 -1.12
CA SER A 87 -11.68 -6.93 0.29
C SER A 87 -11.73 -5.72 1.20
N GLN A 88 -12.23 -5.94 2.42
CA GLN A 88 -12.08 -5.00 3.52
C GLN A 88 -10.69 -5.19 4.14
N VAL A 89 -9.89 -4.13 4.11
CA VAL A 89 -8.51 -4.10 4.60
C VAL A 89 -8.49 -3.41 5.95
N TYR A 90 -7.86 -4.03 6.95
CA TYR A 90 -7.72 -3.51 8.30
C TYR A 90 -6.27 -3.09 8.55
N PHE A 91 -6.11 -1.90 9.12
CA PHE A 91 -4.82 -1.24 9.29
C PHE A 91 -4.37 -1.27 10.76
N ASN A 92 -3.07 -1.11 10.99
CA ASN A 92 -2.46 -1.14 12.33
C ASN A 92 -2.92 0.00 13.26
N ASN A 93 -3.56 1.04 12.72
CA ASN A 93 -4.13 2.16 13.47
C ASN A 93 -5.64 2.00 13.74
N LEU A 94 -6.16 0.76 13.64
CA LEU A 94 -7.56 0.42 13.89
C LEU A 94 -8.56 1.04 12.91
N THR A 95 -8.09 1.52 11.77
CA THR A 95 -8.95 1.95 10.66
C THR A 95 -9.09 0.85 9.62
N ASP A 96 -10.04 1.02 8.71
CA ASP A 96 -10.27 0.08 7.63
C ASP A 96 -10.60 0.78 6.30
N LYS A 97 -10.48 0.02 5.22
CA LYS A 97 -10.81 0.51 3.86
C LYS A 97 -11.17 -0.63 2.92
N PHE A 98 -12.18 -0.37 2.10
CA PHE A 98 -12.52 -1.24 0.98
C PHE A 98 -11.56 -1.04 -0.19
N SER A 99 -10.94 -2.11 -0.68
CA SER A 99 -9.95 -2.07 -1.77
C SER A 99 -10.24 -3.12 -2.84
N THR A 100 -9.98 -2.77 -4.10
CA THR A 100 -9.93 -3.72 -5.23
C THR A 100 -8.50 -4.18 -5.43
N PHE A 101 -8.31 -5.48 -5.65
CA PHE A 101 -7.00 -6.13 -5.72
C PHE A 101 -6.65 -6.57 -7.13
N PHE A 102 -5.39 -6.32 -7.51
CA PHE A 102 -4.74 -6.99 -8.64
C PHE A 102 -4.78 -8.51 -8.46
N PRO A 103 -4.81 -9.30 -9.56
CA PRO A 103 -4.67 -10.74 -9.47
C PRO A 103 -3.41 -11.15 -8.69
N ASP A 104 -3.56 -12.15 -7.81
CA ASP A 104 -2.45 -12.67 -6.99
C ASP A 104 -1.30 -13.27 -7.82
N SER A 105 -1.57 -13.64 -9.07
CA SER A 105 -0.58 -14.12 -10.03
C SER A 105 0.35 -13.02 -10.54
N CYS A 106 0.01 -11.75 -10.34
CA CYS A 106 0.81 -10.63 -10.80
C CYS A 106 1.88 -10.23 -9.77
N ASN A 107 3.13 -10.15 -10.21
CA ASN A 107 4.20 -9.60 -9.39
C ASN A 107 4.26 -8.06 -9.47
N GLN A 108 5.04 -7.44 -8.58
CA GLN A 108 5.19 -5.98 -8.53
C GLN A 108 5.65 -5.37 -9.85
N ALA A 109 6.63 -5.97 -10.54
CA ALA A 109 7.14 -5.44 -11.79
C ALA A 109 6.06 -5.42 -12.88
N GLN A 110 5.26 -6.48 -12.98
CA GLN A 110 4.13 -6.57 -13.89
C GLN A 110 3.05 -5.53 -13.56
N ILE A 111 2.72 -5.35 -12.28
CA ILE A 111 1.76 -4.35 -11.84
C ILE A 111 2.26 -2.94 -12.21
N LEU A 112 3.50 -2.60 -11.88
CA LEU A 112 4.07 -1.28 -12.21
C LEU A 112 4.15 -1.03 -13.72
N ALA A 113 4.54 -2.05 -14.51
CA ALA A 113 4.53 -1.96 -15.97
C ALA A 113 3.12 -1.71 -16.51
N SER A 114 2.12 -2.41 -15.97
CA SER A 114 0.71 -2.22 -16.33
C SER A 114 0.17 -0.85 -15.96
N VAL A 115 0.55 -0.30 -14.79
CA VAL A 115 0.17 1.06 -14.38
C VAL A 115 0.74 2.09 -15.35
N ARG A 116 1.99 1.94 -15.77
CA ARG A 116 2.61 2.81 -16.79
C ARG A 116 1.92 2.68 -18.15
N TYR A 117 1.58 1.45 -18.54
CA TYR A 117 0.88 1.20 -19.79
C TYR A 117 -0.51 1.83 -19.80
N ALA A 118 -1.27 1.67 -18.72
CA ALA A 118 -2.58 2.28 -18.55
C ALA A 118 -2.50 3.82 -18.64
N PHE A 119 -1.49 4.41 -18.00
CA PHE A 119 -1.27 5.86 -18.04
C PHE A 119 -0.97 6.37 -19.45
N ALA A 120 -0.16 5.63 -20.22
CA ALA A 120 0.19 6.00 -21.59
C ALA A 120 -0.92 5.71 -22.62
N ASN A 121 -1.91 4.88 -22.26
CA ASN A 121 -2.98 4.45 -23.16
C ASN A 121 -4.36 4.72 -22.51
N PRO A 122 -4.70 5.98 -22.22
CA PRO A 122 -5.95 6.30 -21.56
C PRO A 122 -7.15 5.93 -22.45
N ILE A 123 -8.21 5.43 -21.83
CA ILE A 123 -9.48 5.12 -22.49
C ILE A 123 -10.62 5.92 -21.86
N ALA A 124 -11.61 6.25 -22.68
CA ALA A 124 -12.80 6.96 -22.21
C ALA A 124 -13.76 5.97 -21.50
N LEU A 125 -13.62 5.88 -20.18
CA LEU A 125 -14.56 5.18 -19.30
C LEU A 125 -15.10 6.14 -18.23
N PRO A 126 -16.24 5.81 -17.57
CA PRO A 126 -16.74 6.61 -16.45
C PRO A 126 -15.63 6.87 -15.42
N GLY A 127 -15.39 8.15 -15.12
CA GLY A 127 -14.33 8.59 -14.20
C GLY A 127 -12.94 8.78 -14.82
N ALA A 128 -12.73 8.50 -16.11
CA ALA A 128 -11.45 8.73 -16.81
C ALA A 128 -11.21 10.20 -17.23
N GLY A 129 -12.20 11.08 -17.04
CA GLY A 129 -12.11 12.52 -17.34
C GLY A 129 -12.29 13.44 -16.13
N THR A 130 -12.43 12.87 -14.93
CA THR A 130 -12.43 13.67 -13.69
C THR A 130 -11.02 14.18 -13.44
N VAL A 131 -10.87 15.46 -13.06
CA VAL A 131 -9.56 16.04 -12.72
C VAL A 131 -8.84 15.15 -11.71
N GLY A 132 -7.62 14.73 -12.04
CA GLY A 132 -6.80 13.85 -11.21
C GLY A 132 -7.14 12.36 -11.29
N TRP A 133 -7.96 11.93 -12.27
CA TRP A 133 -8.27 10.51 -12.49
C TRP A 133 -8.10 10.12 -13.95
N GLY A 134 -7.62 8.90 -14.18
CA GLY A 134 -7.52 8.28 -15.50
C GLY A 134 -7.89 6.80 -15.46
N VAL A 135 -8.17 6.22 -16.62
CA VAL A 135 -8.37 4.78 -16.78
C VAL A 135 -7.65 4.32 -18.03
N GLY A 136 -7.00 3.16 -17.97
CA GLY A 136 -6.33 2.55 -19.11
C GLY A 136 -6.24 1.04 -18.98
N PRO A 137 -5.97 0.30 -20.07
CA PRO A 137 -5.79 -1.13 -20.03
C PRO A 137 -4.51 -1.52 -19.29
N SER A 138 -4.48 -2.70 -18.69
CA SER A 138 -3.31 -3.23 -17.98
C SER A 138 -2.20 -3.69 -18.93
N ALA A 139 -2.51 -3.93 -20.21
CA ALA A 139 -1.58 -4.49 -21.19
C ALA A 139 -2.04 -4.21 -22.62
N PRO A 140 -1.15 -4.32 -23.63
CA PRO A 140 -1.54 -4.43 -25.03
C PRO A 140 -2.46 -5.63 -25.28
N ALA A 141 -3.17 -5.63 -26.42
CA ALA A 141 -3.98 -6.78 -26.82
C ALA A 141 -3.14 -8.04 -27.05
N ALA A 142 -1.95 -7.88 -27.66
CA ALA A 142 -1.03 -9.00 -27.90
C ALA A 142 -0.55 -9.64 -26.59
N PRO A 143 -0.58 -10.98 -26.46
CA PRO A 143 -0.18 -11.68 -25.25
C PRO A 143 1.32 -11.47 -24.95
N GLY A 144 1.69 -11.57 -23.68
CA GLY A 144 3.07 -11.42 -23.22
C GLY A 144 3.17 -11.39 -21.69
N GLY A 145 4.35 -11.69 -21.15
CA GLY A 145 4.58 -11.83 -19.71
C GLY A 145 4.97 -10.55 -18.96
N LEU A 146 5.17 -9.43 -19.67
CA LEU A 146 5.64 -8.17 -19.09
C LEU A 146 4.59 -7.46 -18.21
N TYR A 147 3.32 -7.63 -18.54
CA TYR A 147 2.21 -6.91 -17.94
C TYR A 147 1.36 -7.81 -17.08
N CYS A 148 0.77 -7.25 -16.02
CA CYS A 148 -0.25 -7.92 -15.25
C CYS A 148 -1.51 -8.13 -16.10
N ARG A 149 -1.98 -9.38 -16.12
CA ARG A 149 -3.16 -9.82 -16.89
C ARG A 149 -4.10 -10.56 -15.97
N GLY A 150 -5.37 -10.59 -16.36
CA GLY A 150 -6.36 -11.41 -15.66
C GLY A 150 -6.00 -12.89 -15.78
N THR A 151 -6.61 -13.72 -14.93
CA THR A 151 -6.40 -15.19 -14.94
C THR A 151 -6.80 -15.85 -16.26
N ASN A 152 -7.62 -15.19 -17.09
CA ASN A 152 -7.97 -15.60 -18.44
C ASN A 152 -6.95 -15.16 -19.52
N GLY A 153 -5.84 -14.51 -19.15
CA GLY A 153 -4.82 -13.98 -20.05
C GLY A 153 -5.18 -12.64 -20.72
N ASN A 154 -6.38 -12.13 -20.53
CA ASN A 154 -6.81 -10.87 -21.14
C ASN A 154 -6.36 -9.65 -20.33
N PRO A 155 -6.16 -8.48 -20.97
CA PRO A 155 -6.03 -7.21 -20.26
C PRO A 155 -7.31 -6.89 -19.48
N PHE A 156 -7.15 -6.12 -18.40
CA PHE A 156 -8.25 -5.53 -17.64
C PHE A 156 -8.01 -4.02 -17.48
N ASN A 157 -8.99 -3.28 -17.00
CA ASN A 157 -8.83 -1.83 -16.84
C ASN A 157 -8.20 -1.51 -15.48
N ILE A 158 -7.34 -0.50 -15.47
CA ILE A 158 -6.71 0.05 -14.27
C ILE A 158 -7.18 1.49 -14.14
N ARG A 159 -7.73 1.81 -12.98
CA ARG A 159 -8.02 3.20 -12.58
C ARG A 159 -6.80 3.81 -11.90
N LEU A 160 -6.51 5.05 -12.25
CA LEU A 160 -5.30 5.79 -11.86
C LEU A 160 -5.69 7.07 -11.13
N GLY A 161 -5.14 7.27 -9.93
CA GLY A 161 -5.17 8.55 -9.25
C GLY A 161 -3.93 9.36 -9.63
N ILE A 162 -4.11 10.43 -10.39
CA ILE A 162 -3.05 11.24 -11.00
C ILE A 162 -2.93 12.55 -10.23
N LEU A 163 -1.72 12.87 -9.76
CA LEU A 163 -1.40 14.13 -9.11
C LEU A 163 -1.25 15.26 -10.13
N ALA A 164 -1.36 16.51 -9.66
CA ALA A 164 -1.19 17.69 -10.51
C ALA A 164 0.18 17.75 -11.22
N ASN A 165 1.22 17.11 -10.68
CA ASN A 165 2.54 17.01 -11.29
C ASN A 165 2.69 15.81 -12.26
N GLY A 166 1.60 15.10 -12.57
CA GLY A 166 1.57 13.95 -13.48
C GLY A 166 2.01 12.62 -12.84
N ASN A 167 2.47 12.60 -11.59
CA ASN A 167 2.78 11.34 -10.90
C ASN A 167 1.50 10.57 -10.53
N ILE A 168 1.64 9.25 -10.41
CA ILE A 168 0.53 8.37 -10.06
C ILE A 168 0.56 8.14 -8.55
N ASN A 169 -0.43 8.68 -7.84
CA ASN A 169 -0.59 8.49 -6.41
C ASN A 169 -1.17 7.12 -6.04
N THR A 170 -1.96 6.53 -6.93
CA THR A 170 -2.54 5.20 -6.72
C THR A 170 -2.96 4.58 -8.03
N ALA A 171 -3.03 3.26 -8.04
CA ALA A 171 -3.61 2.50 -9.13
C ALA A 171 -4.25 1.21 -8.63
N PHE A 172 -5.40 0.84 -9.19
CA PHE A 172 -6.13 -0.37 -8.84
C PHE A 172 -6.96 -0.89 -10.01
N PRO A 173 -7.27 -2.20 -10.08
CA PRO A 173 -8.14 -2.74 -11.12
C PRO A 173 -9.56 -2.18 -11.01
N ASN A 174 -10.19 -1.97 -12.17
CA ASN A 174 -11.54 -1.40 -12.32
C ASN A 174 -12.44 -2.28 -13.17
#